data_AF-A0A496YAI3-F1
#
_entry.id   AF-A0A496YAI3-F1
#
_cell.length_a   1.000
_cell.length_b   1.000
_cell.length_c   1.000
_cell.angle_alpha   90.00
_cell.angle_beta   90.00
_cell.angle_gamma   90.00
#
_symmetry.space_group_name_H-M   'P 1'
#
loop_
_entity.id
_entity.type
_entity.pdbx_description
1 polymer ?
#
loop_
_entity_poly.entity_id
_entity_poly.type
_entity_poly.pdbx_seq_one_letter_code
_entity_poly.pdbx_strand_id
1 'polypeptide(L)'
;MSRPLSEIRSILIIRPSSIGDIVMASPMIRALKEGYQDPKISWLVDPSAIELLRYNPLLDEVIPWDKDRWKRLWREGHLFTFLREISRFSKQMRARHFDLALDAQGLLR
;
A
#
# COMPACT_ATOMS: atom_id res chain seq x y z
N MET A 1 10.58 2.70 -20.52
CA MET A 1 9.69 1.86 -21.36
C MET A 1 8.59 1.32 -20.45
N SER A 2 7.34 1.67 -20.73
CA SER A 2 6.18 1.16 -20.00
C SER A 2 6.04 -0.33 -20.29
N ARG A 3 5.93 -1.18 -19.26
CA ARG A 3 5.61 -2.60 -19.45
C ARG A 3 4.19 -2.73 -20.05
N PRO A 4 3.96 -3.63 -21.01
CA PRO A 4 2.61 -3.91 -21.48
C PRO A 4 1.75 -4.45 -20.32
N LEU A 5 0.44 -4.16 -20.34
CA LEU A 5 -0.47 -4.54 -19.25
C LEU A 5 -0.46 -6.06 -18.96
N SER A 6 -0.19 -6.89 -19.97
CA SER A 6 -0.06 -8.35 -19.85
C SER A 6 1.12 -8.82 -18.99
N GLU A 7 2.12 -7.95 -18.76
CA GLU A 7 3.29 -8.25 -17.92
C GLU A 7 3.13 -7.78 -16.47
N ILE A 8 2.08 -7.01 -16.15
CA ILE A 8 1.85 -6.54 -14.79
C ILE A 8 1.22 -7.67 -13.98
N ARG A 9 2.01 -8.25 -13.07
CA ARG A 9 1.64 -9.39 -12.22
C ARG A 9 1.62 -9.03 -10.74
N SER A 10 2.18 -7.88 -10.33
CA SER A 10 2.17 -7.41 -8.95
C SER A 10 1.85 -5.91 -8.86
N ILE A 11 0.79 -5.58 -8.13
CA ILE A 11 0.26 -4.22 -8.00
C ILE A 11 0.19 -3.84 -6.53
N LEU A 12 0.69 -2.66 -6.19
CA LEU A 12 0.54 -2.02 -4.88
C LEU A 12 -0.49 -0.89 -4.96
N ILE A 13 -1.51 -0.95 -4.11
CA ILE A 13 -2.41 0.19 -3.84
C ILE A 13 -1.88 0.93 -2.60
N ILE A 14 -1.74 2.25 -2.70
CA ILE A 14 -1.32 3.12 -1.60
C ILE A 14 -2.53 3.99 -1.19
N ARG A 15 -3.13 3.70 -0.03
CA ARG A 15 -4.18 4.54 0.56
C ARG A 15 -4.19 4.41 2.10
N PRO A 16 -3.22 5.03 2.80
CA PRO A 16 -3.15 5.02 4.27
C PRO A 16 -4.11 6.07 4.89
N SER A 17 -5.39 5.91 4.61
CA SER A 17 -6.47 6.86 4.90
C SER A 17 -7.45 6.31 5.95
N SER A 18 -8.53 7.06 6.20
CA SER A 18 -9.60 6.64 7.11
C SER A 18 -10.35 5.41 6.60
N ILE A 19 -11.13 4.77 7.47
CA ILE A 19 -12.00 3.64 7.11
C ILE A 19 -12.96 4.00 5.96
N GLY A 20 -13.59 5.18 5.98
CA GLY A 20 -14.54 5.59 4.93
C GLY A 20 -13.88 5.63 3.55
N ASP A 21 -12.65 6.16 3.49
CA ASP A 21 -11.86 6.23 2.27
C ASP A 21 -11.47 4.84 1.72
N ILE A 22 -11.24 3.87 2.61
CA ILE A 22 -10.91 2.48 2.22
C ILE A 22 -12.14 1.80 1.61
N VAL A 23 -13.31 1.95 2.24
CA VAL A 23 -14.57 1.39 1.71
C VAL A 23 -14.84 1.95 0.31
N MET A 24 -14.71 3.26 0.13
CA MET A 24 -14.92 3.92 -1.16
C MET A 24 -13.90 3.49 -2.23
N ALA A 25 -12.65 3.22 -1.85
CA ALA A 25 -11.61 2.78 -2.78
C ALA A 25 -11.65 1.27 -3.08
N SER A 26 -12.30 0.46 -2.24
CA SER A 26 -12.29 -1.01 -2.35
C SER A 26 -12.78 -1.58 -3.69
N PRO A 27 -13.73 -0.96 -4.43
CA PRO A 27 -14.11 -1.44 -5.77
C PRO A 27 -12.95 -1.46 -6.78
N MET A 28 -11.89 -0.67 -6.54
CA MET A 28 -10.68 -0.67 -7.36
C MET A 28 -10.01 -2.04 -7.43
N ILE A 29 -10.07 -2.84 -6.36
CA ILE A 29 -9.47 -4.18 -6.33
C ILE A 29 -10.07 -5.04 -7.45
N ARG A 30 -11.41 -5.01 -7.60
CA ARG A 30 -12.11 -5.75 -8.65
C ARG A 30 -11.71 -5.24 -10.04
N ALA A 31 -11.70 -3.92 -10.23
CA ALA A 31 -11.30 -3.33 -11.51
C ALA A 31 -9.87 -3.72 -11.92
N LEU A 32 -8.94 -3.83 -10.96
CA LEU A 32 -7.58 -4.29 -11.22
C LEU A 32 -7.53 -5.79 -11.56
N LYS A 33 -8.30 -6.64 -10.87
CA LYS A 33 -8.39 -8.07 -11.22
C LYS A 33 -8.98 -8.29 -12.61
N GLU A 34 -9.90 -7.44 -13.05
CA GLU A 34 -10.52 -7.51 -14.39
C GLU A 34 -9.63 -6.90 -15.49
N GLY A 35 -8.87 -5.85 -15.18
CA GLY A 35 -8.04 -5.13 -16.15
C GLY A 35 -6.65 -5.73 -16.41
N TYR A 36 -6.20 -6.67 -15.57
CA TYR A 36 -4.86 -7.28 -15.64
C TYR A 36 -4.96 -8.81 -15.59
N GLN A 37 -3.94 -9.50 -16.10
CA GLN A 37 -3.92 -10.96 -16.15
C GLN A 37 -3.55 -11.58 -14.79
N ASP A 38 -4.55 -11.72 -13.92
CA ASP A 38 -4.45 -12.32 -12.58
C ASP A 38 -3.32 -11.70 -11.73
N PRO A 39 -3.36 -10.39 -11.46
CA PRO A 39 -2.31 -9.73 -10.69
C PRO A 39 -2.41 -10.11 -9.22
N LYS A 40 -1.27 -10.20 -8.54
CA LYS A 40 -1.19 -10.10 -7.08
C LYS A 40 -1.43 -8.66 -6.66
N ILE A 41 -2.35 -8.43 -5.75
CA ILE A 41 -2.72 -7.10 -5.27
C ILE A 41 -2.38 -6.97 -3.79
N SER A 42 -1.43 -6.10 -3.48
CA SER A 42 -1.13 -5.67 -2.11
C SER A 42 -1.70 -4.29 -1.85
N TRP A 43 -2.17 -4.01 -0.63
CA TRP A 43 -2.67 -2.70 -0.24
C TRP A 43 -1.97 -2.16 1.00
N LEU A 44 -1.28 -1.04 0.86
CA LEU A 44 -0.70 -0.28 1.97
C LEU A 44 -1.74 0.63 2.64
N VAL A 45 -2.00 0.38 3.92
CA VAL A 45 -3.08 1.00 4.69
C VAL A 45 -2.65 1.48 6.07
N ASP A 46 -3.48 2.34 6.67
CA ASP A 46 -3.38 2.65 8.09
C ASP A 46 -3.73 1.41 8.93
N PRO A 47 -3.02 1.14 10.05
CA PRO A 47 -3.30 -0.02 10.88
C PRO A 47 -4.74 -0.13 11.37
N SER A 48 -5.44 0.99 11.55
CA SER A 48 -6.84 1.02 11.96
C SER A 48 -7.81 0.38 10.95
N ALA A 49 -7.40 0.24 9.68
CA ALA A 49 -8.24 -0.28 8.61
C ALA A 49 -7.93 -1.74 8.21
N ILE A 50 -6.95 -2.39 8.84
CA ILE A 50 -6.52 -3.76 8.49
C ILE A 50 -7.68 -4.75 8.52
N GLU A 51 -8.48 -4.71 9.59
CA GLU A 51 -9.57 -5.68 9.81
C GLU A 51 -10.65 -5.64 8.73
N LEU A 52 -10.80 -4.51 8.03
CA LEU A 52 -11.76 -4.38 6.92
C LEU A 52 -11.27 -5.05 5.64
N LEU A 53 -9.95 -5.09 5.43
CA LEU A 53 -9.35 -5.57 4.19
C LEU A 53 -8.82 -6.99 4.27
N ARG A 54 -8.40 -7.46 5.45
CA ARG A 54 -7.77 -8.78 5.63
C ARG A 54 -8.65 -9.96 5.21
N TYR A 55 -9.97 -9.77 5.14
CA TYR A 55 -10.93 -10.81 4.72
C TYR A 55 -11.39 -10.65 3.27
N ASN A 56 -10.86 -9.68 2.53
CA ASN A 56 -11.20 -9.50 1.12
C ASN A 56 -10.47 -10.56 0.27
N PRO A 57 -11.19 -11.50 -0.38
CA PRO A 57 -10.57 -12.60 -1.12
C PRO A 57 -9.83 -12.13 -2.39
N LEU A 58 -10.04 -10.90 -2.82
CA LEU A 58 -9.37 -10.32 -3.99
C LEU A 58 -8.05 -9.63 -3.65
N LEU A 59 -7.72 -9.49 -2.36
CA LEU A 59 -6.43 -8.99 -1.90
C LEU A 59 -5.51 -10.15 -1.53
N ASP A 60 -4.28 -10.05 -2.01
CA ASP A 60 -3.21 -11.00 -1.71
C ASP A 60 -2.45 -10.60 -0.41
N GLU A 61 -2.37 -9.30 -0.12
CA GLU A 61 -1.65 -8.80 1.04
C GLU A 61 -2.21 -7.45 1.53
N VAL A 62 -2.28 -7.29 2.86
CA VAL A 62 -2.54 -5.99 3.52
C VAL A 62 -1.26 -5.57 4.23
N ILE A 63 -0.71 -4.40 3.85
CA ILE A 63 0.56 -3.87 4.36
C ILE A 63 0.26 -2.70 5.30
N PRO A 64 0.39 -2.87 6.62
CA PRO A 64 0.18 -1.77 7.55
C PRO A 64 1.34 -0.77 7.52
N TRP A 65 1.00 0.52 7.51
CA TRP A 65 1.96 1.61 7.65
C TRP A 65 1.51 2.59 8.74
N ASP A 66 2.15 2.50 9.90
CA ASP A 66 1.91 3.39 11.04
C ASP A 66 2.65 4.73 10.87
N LYS A 67 2.04 5.63 10.09
CA LYS A 67 2.56 6.98 9.84
C LYS A 67 2.66 7.81 11.13
N ASP A 68 1.80 7.57 12.11
CA ASP A 68 1.75 8.38 13.32
C ASP A 68 2.87 8.02 14.29
N ARG A 69 3.29 6.74 14.32
CA ARG A 69 4.53 6.33 14.98
C ARG A 69 5.75 7.02 14.38
N TRP A 70 5.83 7.14 13.06
CA TRP A 70 6.94 7.83 12.40
C TRP A 70 6.95 9.33 12.73
N LYS A 71 5.80 10.01 12.69
CA LYS A 71 5.67 11.40 13.13
C LYS A 71 6.05 11.59 14.59
N ARG A 72 5.69 10.65 15.46
CA ARG A 72 6.05 10.68 16.89
C ARG A 72 7.56 10.59 17.08
N LEU A 73 8.23 9.62 16.46
CA LEU A 73 9.68 9.47 16.52
C LEU A 73 10.42 10.71 16.03
N TRP A 74 9.91 11.34 14.97
CA TRP A 74 10.46 12.61 14.47
C TRP A 74 10.31 13.74 15.48
N ARG A 75 9.11 13.95 16.04
CA ARG A 75 8.83 15.02 17.02
C ARG A 75 9.60 14.84 18.33
N GLU A 76 9.82 13.61 18.75
CA GLU A 76 10.58 13.27 19.98
C GLU A 76 12.10 13.30 19.77
N GLY A 77 12.58 13.60 18.55
CA GLY A 77 14.02 13.68 18.26
C GLY A 77 14.72 12.31 18.14
N HIS A 78 13.97 11.21 18.05
CA HIS A 78 14.50 9.84 17.91
C HIS A 78 14.95 9.52 16.47
N LEU A 79 15.82 10.35 15.90
CA LEU A 79 16.22 10.29 14.49
C LEU A 79 16.84 8.94 14.08
N PHE A 80 17.70 8.36 14.91
CA PHE A 80 18.30 7.05 14.61
C PHE A 80 17.24 5.95 14.45
N THR A 81 16.27 5.90 15.37
CA THR A 81 15.18 4.93 15.33
C THR A 81 14.28 5.17 14.11
N PHE A 82 13.93 6.42 13.84
CA PHE A 82 13.15 6.82 12.67
C PHE A 82 13.81 6.39 11.35
N LEU A 83 15.09 6.71 11.15
CA LEU A 83 15.84 6.32 9.95
C LEU A 83 15.96 4.81 9.81
N ARG A 84 16.19 4.09 10.91
CA ARG A 84 16.22 2.62 10.92
C ARG A 84 14.88 2.03 10.47
N GLU A 85 13.76 2.62 10.89
CA GLU A 85 12.42 2.17 10.49
C GLU A 85 12.12 2.45 9.03
N ILE A 86 12.46 3.64 8.53
CA ILE A 86 12.35 3.97 7.11
C ILE A 86 13.17 3.00 6.27
N SER A 87 14.42 2.73 6.68
CA SER A 87 15.30 1.80 5.97
C SER A 87 14.73 0.39 5.95
N ARG A 88 14.24 -0.11 7.10
CA ARG A 88 13.60 -1.42 7.21
C ARG A 88 12.35 -1.51 6.32
N PHE A 89 11.47 -0.53 6.40
CA PHE A 89 10.24 -0.49 5.61
C PHE A 89 10.55 -0.42 4.11
N SER A 90 11.47 0.46 3.71
CA SER A 90 11.92 0.58 2.32
C SER A 90 12.49 -0.72 1.78
N LYS A 91 13.29 -1.44 2.58
CA LYS A 91 13.82 -2.77 2.21
C LYS A 91 12.69 -3.79 2.03
N GLN A 92 11.71 -3.80 2.93
CA GLN A 92 10.54 -4.69 2.82
C GLN A 92 9.71 -4.40 1.56
N MET A 93 9.46 -3.13 1.24
CA MET A 93 8.69 -2.76 0.04
C MET A 93 9.44 -3.10 -1.24
N ARG A 94 10.76 -2.85 -1.30
CA ARG A 94 11.58 -3.21 -2.47
C ARG A 94 11.65 -4.71 -2.72
N ALA A 95 11.70 -5.52 -1.65
CA ALA A 95 11.75 -6.98 -1.76
C ALA A 95 10.48 -7.60 -2.37
N ARG A 96 9.36 -6.86 -2.42
CA ARG A 96 8.11 -7.32 -3.04
C ARG A 96 8.08 -7.16 -4.55
N HIS A 97 8.98 -6.35 -5.12
CA HIS A 97 9.12 -6.17 -6.57
C HIS A 97 7.79 -5.85 -7.28
N PHE A 98 7.06 -4.84 -6.80
CA PHE A 98 5.84 -4.38 -7.47
C PHE A 98 6.13 -3.89 -8.89
N ASP A 99 5.33 -4.35 -9.84
CA ASP A 99 5.40 -3.89 -11.23
C ASP A 99 4.71 -2.53 -11.39
N LEU A 100 3.69 -2.27 -10.56
CA LEU A 100 2.89 -1.06 -10.54
C LEU A 100 2.57 -0.64 -9.11
N ALA A 101 2.68 0.66 -8.83
CA ALA A 101 2.20 1.27 -7.60
C ALA A 101 1.19 2.37 -7.93
N LEU A 102 -0.01 2.27 -7.36
CA LEU A 102 -1.12 3.20 -7.55
C LEU A 102 -1.29 4.03 -6.28
N ASP A 103 -0.97 5.32 -6.38
CA ASP A 103 -1.33 6.28 -5.33
C ASP A 103 -2.80 6.64 -5.47
N ALA A 104 -3.63 5.93 -4.72
CA ALA A 104 -5.06 6.16 -4.68
C ALA A 104 -5.43 7.33 -3.76
N GLN A 105 -4.46 8.01 -3.12
CA GLN A 105 -4.71 9.14 -2.22
C GLN A 105 -5.12 10.41 -2.98
N GLY A 106 -4.80 10.51 -4.28
CA GLY A 106 -5.09 11.68 -5.11
C GLY A 106 -4.30 12.92 -4.70
N LEU A 107 -3.17 12.73 -3.99
CA LEU A 107 -2.36 13.82 -3.43
C LEU A 107 -1.42 14.51 -4.43
N LEU A 108 -1.42 14.09 -5.70
CA LEU A 108 -0.81 14.87 -6.78
C LEU A 108 -1.77 15.99 -7.17
N ARG A 109 -1.67 17.11 -6.46
CA ARG A 109 -1.97 18.44 -7.00
C ARG A 109 -0.67 19.16 -7.33
#